data_AF-A0A8B8MYB7-F1
#
_entry.id   AF-A0A8B8MYB7-F1
#
_cell.length_a   1.000
_cell.length_b   1.000
_cell.length_c   1.000
_cell.angle_alpha   90.00
_cell.angle_beta   90.00
_cell.angle_gamma   90.00
#
_symmetry.space_group_name_H-M   'P 1'
#
loop_
_entity.id
_entity.type
_entity.pdbx_description
1 polymer ?
#
loop_
_entity_poly.entity_id
_entity_poly.type
_entity_poly.pdbx_seq_one_letter_code
_entity_poly.pdbx_strand_id
1 'polypeptide(L)'
;MAETPSLPSFSSRFRRICVFCGSSSGKKSSYQEAAIQLGQELVERRIDLVYGGGSVGLMGLVSQAVHDGGRHVLGVIPRTLMPRE
;
A
#
# COMPACT_ATOMS: atom_id res chain seq x y z
N MET A 1 -23.74 16.64 -27.07
CA MET A 1 -22.91 16.80 -25.85
C MET A 1 -23.42 15.76 -24.87
N ALA A 2 -22.78 14.60 -24.81
CA ALA A 2 -23.18 13.52 -23.92
C ALA A 2 -22.60 13.81 -22.53
N GLU A 3 -23.45 14.06 -21.55
CA GLU A 3 -23.08 14.07 -20.15
C GLU A 3 -22.60 12.67 -19.76
N THR A 4 -21.33 12.55 -19.42
CA THR A 4 -20.76 11.36 -18.80
C THR A 4 -21.43 11.15 -17.44
N PRO A 5 -22.02 9.97 -17.15
CA PRO A 5 -22.60 9.70 -15.84
C PRO A 5 -21.49 9.70 -14.79
N SER A 6 -21.60 10.59 -13.81
CA SER A 6 -20.73 10.64 -12.64
C SER A 6 -20.93 9.37 -11.83
N LEU A 7 -19.95 8.47 -11.91
CA LEU A 7 -19.89 7.26 -11.09
C LEU A 7 -20.04 7.64 -9.60
N PRO A 8 -20.85 6.91 -8.82
CA PRO A 8 -20.99 7.18 -7.40
C PRO A 8 -19.61 7.09 -6.73
N SER A 9 -19.21 8.16 -6.05
CA SER A 9 -18.00 8.17 -5.25
C SER A 9 -18.19 7.24 -4.05
N PHE A 10 -17.85 5.96 -4.23
CA PHE A 10 -17.64 5.05 -3.11
C PHE A 10 -16.35 5.45 -2.39
N SER A 11 -16.40 6.55 -1.65
CA SER A 11 -15.36 6.86 -0.68
C SER A 11 -15.42 5.77 0.38
N SER A 12 -14.37 4.96 0.46
CA SER A 12 -14.20 4.06 1.61
C SER A 12 -14.37 4.85 2.91
N ARG A 13 -15.03 4.24 3.91
CA ARG A 13 -15.13 4.80 5.27
C ARG A 13 -13.75 4.99 5.90
N PHE A 14 -12.75 4.24 5.42
CA PHE A 14 -11.39 4.30 5.90
C PHE A 14 -10.55 5.22 5.03
N ARG A 15 -9.96 6.25 5.64
CA ARG A 15 -8.98 7.11 4.96
C ARG A 15 -7.62 6.44 4.80
N ARG A 16 -7.27 5.53 5.72
CA ARG A 16 -5.94 4.95 5.84
C ARG A 16 -5.99 3.59 6.51
N ILE A 17 -5.21 2.64 6.04
CA ILE A 17 -5.09 1.29 6.61
C ILE A 17 -3.64 1.00 6.98
N CYS A 18 -3.43 0.46 8.18
CA CYS A 18 -2.13 -0.03 8.61
C CYS A 18 -1.95 -1.50 8.21
N VAL A 19 -0.88 -1.79 7.47
CA VAL A 19 -0.57 -3.14 6.99
C VAL A 19 0.67 -3.66 7.69
N PHE A 20 0.53 -4.81 8.34
CA PHE A 20 1.63 -5.59 8.90
C PHE A 20 1.94 -6.75 7.96
N CYS A 21 3.13 -6.75 7.37
CA CYS A 21 3.62 -7.82 6.51
C CYS A 21 5.13 -8.02 6.72
N GLY A 22 5.64 -9.17 6.27
CA GLY A 22 7.03 -9.52 6.43
C GLY A 22 7.97 -8.66 5.59
N SER A 23 9.16 -8.37 6.13
CA SER A 23 10.29 -7.79 5.39
C SER A 23 10.92 -8.77 4.40
N SER A 24 10.56 -10.06 4.44
CA SER A 24 10.89 -11.06 3.44
C SER A 24 9.73 -11.24 2.45
N SER A 25 10.04 -11.62 1.21
CA SER A 25 9.04 -11.85 0.15
C SER A 25 8.29 -13.18 0.28
N GLY A 26 8.67 -14.03 1.24
CA GLY A 26 8.14 -15.38 1.41
C GLY A 26 8.64 -16.37 0.36
N LYS A 27 8.31 -17.66 0.54
CA LYS A 27 8.76 -18.76 -0.35
C LYS A 27 7.83 -19.00 -1.55
N LYS A 28 6.61 -18.48 -1.51
CA LYS A 28 5.58 -18.68 -2.55
C LYS A 28 5.31 -17.36 -3.25
N SER A 29 5.18 -17.37 -4.58
CA SER A 29 4.84 -16.17 -5.37
C SER A 29 3.49 -15.59 -4.97
N SER A 30 2.55 -16.43 -4.53
CA SER A 30 1.22 -16.05 -4.07
C SER A 30 1.24 -14.98 -2.97
N TYR A 31 2.27 -14.91 -2.13
CA TYR A 31 2.38 -13.86 -1.11
C TYR A 31 2.72 -12.51 -1.72
N GLN A 32 3.60 -12.50 -2.72
CA GLN A 32 4.01 -11.29 -3.44
C GLN A 32 2.83 -10.75 -4.26
N GLU A 33 2.15 -11.65 -4.98
CA GLU A 33 0.93 -11.33 -5.74
C GLU A 33 -0.15 -10.75 -4.83
N ALA A 34 -0.40 -11.36 -3.67
CA ALA A 34 -1.38 -10.86 -2.71
C ALA A 34 -1.01 -9.47 -2.15
N ALA A 35 0.28 -9.20 -1.92
CA ALA A 35 0.74 -7.88 -1.45
C ALA A 35 0.51 -6.78 -2.51
N ILE A 36 0.73 -7.10 -3.79
CA ILE A 36 0.48 -6.19 -4.91
C ILE A 36 -1.03 -5.96 -5.08
N GLN A 37 -1.83 -7.03 -5.08
CA GLN A 37 -3.29 -6.95 -5.18
C GLN A 37 -3.89 -6.11 -4.04
N LEU A 38 -3.41 -6.30 -2.82
CA LEU A 38 -3.82 -5.47 -1.68
C LEU A 38 -3.52 -3.99 -1.93
N GLY A 39 -2.31 -3.66 -2.42
CA GLY A 39 -1.95 -2.28 -2.72
C GLY A 39 -2.86 -1.66 -3.79
N GLN A 40 -3.17 -2.40 -4.85
CA GLN A 40 -4.10 -1.97 -5.90
C GLN A 40 -5.51 -1.73 -5.36
N GLU A 41 -6.04 -2.61 -4.52
CA GLU A 41 -7.34 -2.44 -3.87
C GLU A 41 -7.40 -1.19 -2.98
N LEU A 42 -6.32 -0.86 -2.27
CA LEU A 42 -6.23 0.38 -1.50
C LEU A 42 -6.30 1.60 -2.42
N VAL A 43 -5.64 1.55 -3.58
CA VAL A 43 -5.65 2.62 -4.59
C VAL A 43 -7.04 2.83 -5.16
N GLU A 44 -7.69 1.77 -5.63
CA GLU A 44 -9.03 1.81 -6.20
C GLU A 44 -10.05 2.39 -5.22
N ARG A 45 -9.94 2.02 -3.94
CA ARG A 45 -10.82 2.50 -2.86
C ARG A 45 -10.42 3.86 -2.30
N ARG A 46 -9.39 4.50 -2.85
CA ARG A 46 -8.84 5.80 -2.41
C ARG A 46 -8.42 5.78 -0.93
N ILE A 47 -7.79 4.71 -0.49
CA ILE A 47 -7.28 4.53 0.88
C ILE A 47 -5.76 4.75 0.89
N ASP A 48 -5.24 5.46 1.89
CA ASP A 48 -3.79 5.60 2.13
C ASP A 48 -3.21 4.38 2.87
N LEU A 49 -1.90 4.18 2.75
CA LEU A 49 -1.18 3.12 3.46
C LEU A 49 -0.40 3.66 4.66
N VAL A 50 -0.44 2.91 5.77
CA VAL A 50 0.55 2.98 6.87
C VAL A 50 1.22 1.62 6.97
N TYR A 51 2.53 1.61 7.19
CA TYR A 51 3.26 0.36 7.38
C TYR A 51 4.57 0.61 8.14
N GLY A 52 5.36 -0.44 8.38
CA GLY A 52 6.59 -0.38 9.17
C GLY A 52 7.80 0.30 8.49
N GLY A 53 7.66 0.90 7.30
CA GLY A 53 8.72 1.72 6.68
C GLY A 53 9.89 0.96 6.02
N GLY A 54 9.81 -0.37 5.91
CA GLY A 54 10.83 -1.17 5.21
C GLY A 54 10.67 -1.08 3.68
N SER A 55 11.76 -1.18 2.93
CA SER A 55 11.75 -1.14 1.45
C SER A 55 11.84 -2.52 0.79
N VAL A 56 11.92 -3.59 1.58
CA VAL A 56 12.20 -4.96 1.12
C VAL A 56 11.03 -5.91 1.35
N GLY A 57 11.00 -7.02 0.60
CA GLY A 57 10.00 -8.07 0.74
C GLY A 57 8.57 -7.61 0.47
N LEU A 58 7.61 -8.15 1.21
CA LEU A 58 6.19 -7.81 1.04
C LEU A 58 5.89 -6.35 1.41
N MET A 59 6.64 -5.79 2.36
CA MET A 59 6.53 -4.38 2.75
C MET A 59 6.87 -3.46 1.59
N GLY A 60 7.96 -3.74 0.87
CA GLY A 60 8.33 -3.02 -0.35
C GLY A 60 7.24 -3.11 -1.40
N LEU A 61 6.77 -4.33 -1.71
CA LEU A 61 5.77 -4.57 -2.75
C LEU A 61 4.44 -3.84 -2.50
N VAL A 62 3.88 -3.91 -1.28
CA VAL A 62 2.62 -3.21 -0.97
C VAL A 62 2.81 -1.70 -1.00
N SER A 63 3.94 -1.20 -0.47
CA SER A 63 4.21 0.24 -0.44
C SER A 63 4.40 0.82 -1.84
N GLN A 64 5.10 0.10 -2.71
CA GLN A 64 5.32 0.50 -4.10
C GLN A 64 4.00 0.50 -4.88
N ALA A 65 3.19 -0.57 -4.77
CA ALA A 65 1.91 -0.65 -5.46
C ALA A 65 0.96 0.51 -5.08
N VAL A 66 0.95 0.92 -3.80
CA VAL A 66 0.14 2.06 -3.34
C VAL A 66 0.72 3.40 -3.83
N HIS A 67 2.05 3.55 -3.81
CA HIS A 67 2.73 4.75 -4.28
C HIS A 67 2.55 4.97 -5.78
N ASP A 68 2.73 3.93 -6.58
CA ASP A 68 2.54 3.95 -8.05
C ASP A 68 1.09 4.28 -8.43
N GLY A 69 0.13 3.85 -7.60
CA GLY A 69 -1.28 4.22 -7.73
C GLY A 69 -1.61 5.65 -7.27
N GLY A 70 -0.63 6.46 -6.88
CA GLY A 70 -0.81 7.87 -6.51
C GLY A 70 -1.46 8.10 -5.15
N ARG A 71 -1.48 7.09 -4.26
CA ARG A 71 -1.96 7.24 -2.88
C ARG A 71 -0.82 7.53 -1.92
N HIS A 72 -1.16 8.10 -0.76
CA HIS A 72 -0.15 8.46 0.22
C HIS A 72 0.31 7.22 1.02
N VAL A 73 1.63 7.11 1.21
CA VAL A 73 2.28 6.03 1.97
C VAL A 73 3.02 6.62 3.16
N LEU A 74 2.69 6.17 4.36
CA LEU A 74 3.36 6.56 5.60
C LEU A 74 4.13 5.37 6.19
N GLY A 75 5.45 5.44 6.19
CA GLY A 75 6.34 4.50 6.87
C GLY A 75 6.64 4.92 8.30
N VAL A 76 6.45 4.03 9.27
CA VAL A 76 6.83 4.24 10.67
C VAL A 76 7.97 3.30 11.01
N ILE A 77 9.20 3.82 11.05
CA ILE A 77 10.41 3.07 11.36
C ILE A 77 11.05 3.58 12.66
N PRO A 78 11.36 2.69 13.64
CA PRO A 78 12.13 3.06 14.82
C PRO A 78 13.51 3.61 14.44
N ARG A 79 13.97 4.64 15.17
CA ARG A 79 15.30 5.23 14.94
C ARG A 79 16.45 4.22 15.06
N THR A 80 16.27 3.16 15.85
CA THR A 80 17.25 2.08 16.02
C THR A 80 17.43 1.21 14.77
N LEU A 81 16.45 1.20 13.87
CA LEU A 81 16.47 0.46 12.61
C LEU A 81 16.82 1.33 11.41
N MET A 82 16.97 2.65 11.60
CA MET A 82 17.47 3.51 10.55
C MET A 82 18.95 3.22 10.30
N PRO A 83 19.41 3.19 9.03
CA PRO A 83 20.82 3.12 8.73
C PRO A 83 21.56 4.24 9.46
N ARG A 84 22.63 3.89 10.19
CA ARG A 84 23.59 4.88 10.66
C ARG A 84 24.45 5.27 9.46
N GLU A 85 24.53 6.58 9.21
CA GLU A 85 25.46 7.19 8.26
C GLU A 85 26.92 6.84 8.62
#